data_AF-A0A7S2H9I1-F1
#
_entry.id   AF-A0A7S2H9I1-F1
#
_cell.length_a   1.000
_cell.length_b   1.000
_cell.length_c   1.000
_cell.angle_alpha   90.00
_cell.angle_beta   90.00
_cell.angle_gamma   90.00
#
_symmetry.space_group_name_H-M   'P 1'
#
loop_
_entity.id
_entity.type
_entity.pdbx_description
1 polymer ?
#
loop_
_entity_poly.entity_id
_entity_poly.type
_entity_poly.pdbx_seq_one_letter_code
_entity_poly.pdbx_strand_id
1 'polypeptide(L)'
;SGFSMMPRGPVSWPALGLVAVVAASAVSYYKIERERRLEEAMGKIVSTGKPAIGGPWSLIDLDGNLVTNRTFEGKWTLLYFGFARCPDICPSEMVKVGKVMDTLKAQYPMLADKIQ
;
A
#
# COMPACT_ATOMS: atom_id res chain seq x y z
N SER A 1 46.67 -5.05 -32.37
CA SER A 1 45.41 -5.05 -31.59
C SER A 1 45.45 -6.23 -30.63
N GLY A 2 46.31 -6.22 -29.63
CA GLY A 2 46.01 -5.56 -28.35
C GLY A 2 45.15 -6.45 -27.44
N PHE A 3 45.49 -7.74 -27.31
CA PHE A 3 44.92 -8.63 -26.29
C PHE A 3 45.65 -8.35 -24.97
N SER A 4 45.22 -7.31 -24.27
CA SER A 4 45.77 -6.89 -22.98
C SER A 4 45.40 -7.92 -21.91
N MET A 5 46.37 -8.81 -21.65
CA MET A 5 46.77 -9.36 -20.36
C MET A 5 45.92 -8.88 -19.16
N MET A 6 45.08 -9.77 -18.60
CA MET A 6 44.36 -9.54 -17.34
C MET A 6 44.94 -10.45 -16.24
N PRO A 7 45.12 -9.97 -15.00
CA PRO A 7 45.81 -10.73 -13.96
C PRO A 7 44.96 -11.92 -13.49
N ARG A 8 45.62 -13.06 -13.23
CA ARG A 8 45.04 -14.26 -12.63
C ARG A 8 44.80 -14.01 -11.12
N GLY A 9 43.70 -13.33 -10.79
CA GLY A 9 43.10 -13.40 -9.45
C GLY A 9 42.17 -14.62 -9.32
N PRO A 10 41.80 -15.05 -8.11
CA PRO A 10 41.03 -16.27 -7.85
C PRO A 10 39.61 -16.30 -8.48
N VAL A 11 39.18 -15.20 -9.09
CA VAL A 11 37.93 -15.08 -9.84
C VAL A 11 38.21 -14.34 -11.15
N SER A 12 37.87 -14.97 -12.27
CA SER A 12 38.03 -14.36 -13.59
C SER A 12 36.94 -13.30 -13.80
N TRP A 13 37.35 -12.07 -14.13
CA TRP A 13 36.47 -10.96 -14.50
C TRP A 13 35.29 -11.33 -15.44
N PRO A 14 35.48 -12.16 -16.49
CA PRO A 14 34.35 -12.62 -17.31
C PRO A 14 33.34 -13.47 -16.53
N ALA A 15 33.78 -14.29 -15.57
CA ALA A 15 32.87 -15.09 -14.75
C ALA A 15 32.02 -14.21 -13.82
N LEU A 16 32.58 -13.12 -13.28
CA LEU A 16 31.82 -12.14 -12.50
C LEU A 16 30.74 -11.45 -13.36
N GLY A 17 31.07 -11.10 -14.61
CA GLY A 17 30.10 -10.57 -15.56
C GLY A 17 28.93 -11.53 -15.81
N LEU A 18 29.22 -12.82 -16.02
CA LEU A 18 28.19 -13.84 -16.22
C LEU A 18 27.29 -14.03 -14.99
N VAL A 19 27.89 -14.09 -13.80
CA VAL A 19 27.13 -14.22 -12.54
C VAL A 19 26.23 -13.01 -12.32
N ALA A 20 26.71 -11.79 -12.59
CA ALA A 20 25.92 -10.58 -12.47
C ALA A 20 24.71 -10.58 -13.43
N VAL A 21 24.89 -11.06 -14.66
CA VAL A 21 23.80 -11.18 -15.65
C VAL A 21 22.75 -12.19 -15.18
N VAL A 22 23.16 -13.36 -14.69
CA VAL A 22 22.24 -14.39 -14.19
C VAL A 22 21.50 -13.91 -12.93
N ALA A 23 22.19 -13.23 -12.03
CA ALA A 23 21.58 -12.66 -10.83
C ALA A 23 20.56 -11.57 -11.20
N ALA A 24 20.91 -10.68 -12.14
CA ALA A 24 20.02 -9.61 -12.60
C ALA A 24 18.78 -10.16 -13.32
N SER A 25 18.93 -11.20 -14.15
CA SER A 25 17.80 -11.84 -14.84
C SER A 25 16.87 -12.54 -13.86
N ALA A 26 17.41 -13.27 -12.87
CA ALA A 26 16.62 -13.89 -11.82
C ALA A 26 15.88 -12.84 -10.97
N VAL A 27 16.56 -11.78 -10.53
CA VAL A 27 15.94 -10.70 -9.76
C VAL A 27 14.85 -10.00 -10.56
N SER A 28 15.10 -9.73 -11.85
CA SER A 28 14.11 -9.13 -12.75
C SER A 28 12.87 -10.03 -12.89
N TYR A 29 13.07 -11.34 -13.12
CA TYR A 29 11.99 -12.32 -13.20
C TYR A 29 11.15 -12.37 -11.91
N TYR A 30 11.80 -12.45 -10.74
CA TYR A 30 11.10 -12.46 -9.46
C TYR A 30 10.39 -11.13 -9.16
N LYS A 31 10.95 -9.98 -9.56
CA LYS A 31 10.28 -8.68 -9.41
C LYS A 31 9.03 -8.58 -10.28
N ILE A 32 9.13 -8.96 -11.56
CA ILE A 32 8.00 -8.92 -12.50
C ILE A 32 6.84 -9.80 -11.99
N GLU A 33 7.14 -11.02 -11.55
CA GLU A 33 6.11 -11.93 -11.03
C GLU A 33 5.49 -11.42 -9.72
N ARG A 34 6.31 -10.80 -8.84
CA ARG A 34 5.80 -10.20 -7.60
C ARG A 34 4.90 -9.00 -7.89
N GLU A 35 5.29 -8.12 -8.81
CA GLU A 35 4.50 -6.95 -9.19
C GLU A 35 3.16 -7.36 -9.78
N ARG A 36 3.13 -8.36 -10.69
CA ARG A 36 1.88 -8.91 -11.23
C ARG A 36 0.95 -9.46 -10.14
N ARG A 37 1.48 -10.22 -9.18
CA ARG A 37 0.70 -10.73 -8.05
C ARG A 37 0.19 -9.62 -7.14
N LEU A 38 0.97 -8.56 -6.95
CA LEU A 38 0.55 -7.40 -6.16
C LEU A 38 -0.54 -6.61 -6.88
N GLU A 39 -0.47 -6.44 -8.20
CA GLU A 39 -1.52 -5.81 -9.00
C GLU A 39 -2.83 -6.63 -8.98
N GLU A 40 -2.72 -7.96 -9.02
CA GLU A 40 -3.86 -8.88 -8.87
C GLU A 40 -4.46 -8.83 -7.46
N ALA A 41 -3.63 -8.83 -6.41
CA ALA A 41 -4.06 -8.77 -5.02
C ALA A 41 -4.64 -7.40 -4.64
N MET A 42 -4.12 -6.31 -5.23
CA MET A 42 -4.61 -4.95 -5.01
C MET A 42 -5.81 -4.58 -5.89
N GLY A 43 -6.34 -5.54 -6.67
CA GLY A 43 -7.60 -5.51 -7.41
C GLY A 43 -8.11 -4.10 -7.72
N LYS A 44 -7.74 -3.58 -8.90
CA LYS A 44 -8.14 -2.27 -9.49
C LYS A 44 -8.86 -1.37 -8.48
N ILE A 45 -8.12 -0.51 -7.77
CA ILE A 45 -8.71 0.56 -6.96
C ILE A 45 -9.47 1.48 -7.91
N VAL A 46 -10.73 1.16 -8.17
CA VAL A 46 -11.63 1.98 -8.97
C VAL A 46 -12.00 3.14 -8.06
N SER A 47 -11.22 4.22 -8.13
CA SER A 47 -11.71 5.54 -7.75
C SER A 47 -12.77 5.93 -8.77
N THR A 48 -13.96 5.32 -8.66
CA THR A 48 -15.14 5.66 -9.45
C THR A 48 -15.37 7.15 -9.22
N GLY A 49 -15.22 7.94 -10.28
CA GLY A 49 -15.18 9.41 -10.22
C GLY A 49 -16.32 9.99 -9.39
N LYS A 50 -16.07 11.14 -8.73
CA LYS A 50 -16.97 11.87 -7.81
C LYS A 50 -18.13 10.97 -7.36
N PRO A 51 -17.86 10.05 -6.43
CA PRO A 51 -18.91 9.16 -5.99
C PRO A 51 -20.05 10.05 -5.50
N ALA A 52 -21.29 9.71 -5.88
CA ALA A 52 -22.48 10.33 -5.29
C ALA A 52 -22.65 9.86 -3.83
N ILE A 53 -21.55 9.79 -3.07
CA ILE A 53 -21.51 9.69 -1.62
C ILE A 53 -21.95 11.07 -1.13
N GLY A 54 -23.25 11.24 -1.01
CA GLY A 54 -23.84 12.53 -0.70
C GLY A 54 -25.34 12.42 -0.52
N GLY A 55 -25.80 12.88 0.65
CA GLY A 55 -27.19 12.88 1.07
C GLY A 55 -27.26 12.92 2.60
N PRO A 56 -28.37 13.41 3.19
CA PRO A 56 -28.60 13.28 4.62
C PRO A 56 -28.74 11.78 4.94
N TRP A 57 -27.84 11.27 5.77
CA TRP A 57 -27.89 9.90 6.28
C TRP A 57 -28.03 9.91 7.80
N SER A 58 -28.72 8.90 8.32
CA SER A 58 -28.83 8.60 9.74
C SER A 58 -28.45 7.14 9.95
N LEU A 59 -27.36 6.90 10.67
CA LEU A 59 -26.93 5.58 11.08
C LEU A 59 -26.98 5.47 12.61
N ILE A 60 -27.05 4.24 13.10
CA ILE A 60 -26.89 3.94 14.52
C ILE A 60 -25.45 3.43 14.69
N ASP A 61 -24.72 4.03 15.61
CA ASP A 61 -23.36 3.60 15.96
C ASP A 61 -23.38 2.31 16.79
N LEU A 62 -22.21 1.71 17.01
CA LEU A 62 -22.02 0.53 17.85
C LEU A 62 -22.53 0.73 19.30
N ASP A 63 -22.51 1.97 19.78
CA ASP A 63 -23.02 2.36 21.09
C ASP A 63 -24.54 2.66 21.13
N GLY A 64 -25.24 2.49 20.00
CA GLY A 64 -26.69 2.72 19.90
C GLY A 64 -27.08 4.20 19.69
N ASN A 65 -26.11 5.09 19.53
CA ASN A 65 -26.36 6.52 19.31
C ASN A 65 -26.74 6.80 17.85
N LEU A 66 -27.65 7.75 17.64
CA LEU A 66 -28.02 8.21 16.31
C LEU A 66 -26.97 9.19 15.79
N VAL A 67 -26.29 8.80 14.73
CA VAL A 67 -25.21 9.58 14.10
C VAL A 67 -25.64 9.97 12.70
N THR A 68 -25.43 11.25 12.36
CA THR A 68 -25.79 11.78 11.04
C THR A 68 -24.58 12.44 10.39
N ASN A 69 -24.71 12.78 9.11
CA ASN A 69 -23.72 13.57 8.38
C ASN A 69 -23.27 14.82 9.16
N ARG A 70 -24.21 15.50 9.85
CA ARG A 70 -23.94 16.72 10.65
C ARG A 70 -22.97 16.49 11.81
N THR A 71 -22.91 15.27 12.34
CA THR A 71 -22.00 14.94 13.45
C THR A 71 -20.53 14.96 13.01
N PHE A 72 -20.27 14.81 11.70
CA PHE A 72 -18.93 14.78 11.12
C PHE A 72 -18.56 16.08 10.37
N GLU A 73 -19.46 17.08 10.36
CA GLU A 73 -19.19 18.37 9.74
C GLU A 73 -18.02 19.09 10.46
N GLY A 74 -17.04 19.57 9.68
CA GLY A 74 -15.90 20.34 10.20
C GLY A 74 -14.68 19.53 10.65
N LYS A 75 -14.72 18.19 10.56
CA LYS A 75 -13.58 17.30 10.86
C LYS A 75 -13.20 16.46 9.65
N TRP A 76 -11.91 16.10 9.55
CA TRP A 76 -11.45 15.15 8.54
C TRP A 76 -11.92 13.76 8.93
N THR A 77 -12.86 13.19 8.17
CA THR A 77 -13.48 11.90 8.45
C THR A 77 -13.14 10.92 7.34
N LEU A 78 -12.55 9.78 7.69
CA LEU A 78 -12.29 8.67 6.76
C LEU A 78 -13.40 7.64 6.88
N LEU A 79 -14.31 7.60 5.89
CA LEU A 79 -15.41 6.64 5.89
C LEU A 79 -15.02 5.36 5.13
N TYR A 80 -15.09 4.23 5.83
CA TYR A 80 -14.83 2.90 5.27
C TYR A 80 -16.12 2.07 5.27
N PHE A 81 -16.57 1.65 4.09
CA PHE A 81 -17.75 0.79 3.94
C PHE A 81 -17.31 -0.67 3.85
N GLY A 82 -17.71 -1.50 4.82
CA GLY A 82 -17.37 -2.92 4.88
C GLY A 82 -18.39 -3.75 5.67
N PHE A 83 -18.25 -5.07 5.64
CA PHE A 83 -19.11 -6.00 6.36
C PHE A 83 -18.29 -6.80 7.39
N ALA A 84 -18.84 -7.03 8.58
CA ALA A 84 -18.18 -7.77 9.66
C ALA A 84 -18.15 -9.30 9.45
N ARG A 85 -18.78 -9.82 8.39
CA ARG A 85 -18.90 -11.27 8.15
C ARG A 85 -17.71 -11.75 7.33
N CYS A 86 -16.79 -12.44 7.99
CA CYS A 86 -15.51 -12.92 7.46
C CYS A 86 -15.67 -13.78 6.19
N PRO A 87 -14.88 -13.50 5.15
CA PRO A 87 -14.19 -14.57 4.46
C PRO A 87 -12.73 -14.17 4.26
N ASP A 88 -11.84 -14.64 5.14
CA ASP A 88 -10.39 -14.76 4.90
C ASP A 88 -9.60 -13.56 4.33
N ILE A 89 -10.15 -12.35 4.32
CA ILE A 89 -9.43 -11.13 3.98
C ILE A 89 -8.97 -10.52 5.30
N CYS A 90 -7.82 -10.98 5.75
CA CYS A 90 -6.98 -10.18 6.63
C CYS A 90 -6.67 -8.90 5.85
N PRO A 91 -7.28 -7.74 6.17
CA PRO A 91 -7.10 -6.57 5.35
C PRO A 91 -5.75 -5.99 5.76
N SER A 92 -4.70 -6.42 5.08
CA SER A 92 -3.41 -5.74 5.06
C SER A 92 -3.59 -4.23 4.83
N GLU A 93 -4.67 -3.84 4.17
CA GLU A 93 -5.12 -2.45 4.00
C GLU A 93 -5.53 -1.77 5.31
N MET A 94 -6.28 -2.39 6.23
CA MET A 94 -6.59 -1.75 7.52
C MET A 94 -5.33 -1.57 8.38
N VAL A 95 -4.39 -2.52 8.33
CA VAL A 95 -3.08 -2.38 8.98
C VAL A 95 -2.27 -1.23 8.36
N LYS A 96 -2.35 -1.04 7.04
CA LYS A 96 -1.71 0.08 6.34
C LYS A 96 -2.34 1.41 6.71
N VAL A 97 -3.67 1.50 6.79
CA VAL A 97 -4.37 2.71 7.26
C VAL A 97 -3.95 3.05 8.69
N GLY A 98 -3.91 2.07 9.60
CA GLY A 98 -3.41 2.26 10.97
C GLY A 98 -1.99 2.84 10.99
N LYS A 99 -1.06 2.25 10.22
CA LYS A 99 0.33 2.77 10.10
C LYS A 99 0.41 4.18 9.54
N VAL A 100 -0.43 4.52 8.56
CA VAL A 100 -0.49 5.88 8.02
C VAL A 100 -1.03 6.83 9.09
N MET A 101 -2.03 6.45 9.88
CA MET A 101 -2.55 7.30 10.96
C MET A 101 -1.50 7.53 12.04
N ASP A 102 -0.74 6.50 12.41
CA ASP A 102 0.36 6.64 13.37
C ASP A 102 1.46 7.56 12.85
N THR A 103 1.80 7.44 11.56
CA THR A 103 2.80 8.30 10.91
C THR A 103 2.32 9.75 10.82
N LEU A 104 1.05 9.98 10.49
CA LEU A 104 0.45 11.31 10.44
C LEU A 104 0.41 11.98 11.82
N LYS A 105 0.06 11.23 12.88
CA LYS A 105 0.10 11.72 14.27
C LYS A 105 1.52 12.11 14.69
N ALA A 106 2.52 11.32 14.30
CA ALA A 106 3.92 11.58 14.62
C ALA A 106 4.49 12.80 13.89
N GLN A 107 4.12 12.99 12.61
CA GLN A 107 4.64 14.10 11.79
C GLN A 107 3.87 15.41 11.96
N TYR A 108 2.55 15.33 12.21
CA TYR A 108 1.66 16.49 12.28
C TYR A 108 0.74 16.42 13.52
N PRO A 109 1.29 16.63 14.73
CA PRO A 109 0.51 16.58 15.96
C PRO A 109 -0.65 17.60 15.97
N MET A 110 -0.50 18.74 15.28
CA MET A 110 -1.57 19.74 15.17
C MET A 110 -2.75 19.32 14.27
N LEU A 111 -2.56 18.32 13.39
CA LEU A 111 -3.63 17.79 12.53
C LEU A 111 -4.36 16.62 13.20
N ALA A 112 -3.67 15.92 14.11
CA ALA A 112 -4.22 14.79 14.85
C ALA A 112 -5.51 15.15 15.63
N ASP A 113 -5.59 16.35 16.19
CA ASP A 113 -6.77 16.82 16.92
C ASP A 113 -8.01 17.05 16.03
N LYS A 114 -7.84 17.08 14.70
CA LYS A 114 -8.91 17.34 13.72
C LYS A 114 -9.30 16.10 12.89
N ILE A 115 -8.64 14.97 13.11
CA ILE A 115 -8.89 13.70 12.40
C ILE A 115 -9.73 12.81 13.31
N GLN A 116 -10.87 12.34 12.81
CA GLN A 116 -11.78 11.44 13.52
C GLN A 116 -11.82 10.06 12.86
#